data_AF-A0A958RDT2-F1
#
_entry.id   AF-A0A958RDT2-F1
#
_cell.length_a   1.000
_cell.length_b   1.000
_cell.length_c   1.000
_cell.angle_alpha   90.00
_cell.angle_beta   90.00
_cell.angle_gamma   90.00
#
_symmetry.space_group_name_H-M   'P 1'
#
loop_
_entity.id
_entity.type
_entity.pdbx_description
1 polymer ?
#
loop_
_entity_poly.entity_id
_entity_poly.type
_entity_poly.pdbx_seq_one_letter_code
_entity_poly.pdbx_strand_id
1 'polypeptide(L)'
;MQRLEFIVEGSKGDEYKILFEREGNNLDVFCTCAAGENGLYCKHRFALMDGDVGALLSENENDVAALKELMKGTDVESAYNDVMLLQAQYDELNARLKTAKKALAKAMYR
;
A
#
# COMPACT_ATOMS: atom_id res chain seq x y z
N MET A 1 20.22 1.79 12.87
CA MET A 1 19.30 2.63 12.09
C MET A 1 19.43 2.23 10.63
N GLN A 2 18.34 1.81 10.00
CA GLN A 2 18.30 1.40 8.60
C GLN A 2 17.38 2.36 7.84
N ARG A 3 17.75 2.71 6.61
CA ARG A 3 17.05 3.71 5.80
C ARG A 3 17.01 3.27 4.34
N LEU A 4 15.83 3.40 3.71
CA LEU A 4 15.63 3.22 2.28
C LEU A 4 14.88 4.43 1.72
N GLU A 5 15.29 4.89 0.54
CA GLU A 5 14.70 6.06 -0.13
C GLU A 5 14.33 5.69 -1.57
N PHE A 6 13.17 6.15 -2.01
CA PHE A 6 12.64 5.87 -3.34
C PHE A 6 12.08 7.15 -3.97
N ILE A 7 12.12 7.22 -5.29
CA ILE A 7 11.43 8.23 -6.08
C ILE A 7 10.40 7.52 -6.94
N VAL A 8 9.15 7.98 -6.91
CA VAL A 8 8.05 7.38 -7.66
C VAL A 8 7.26 8.42 -8.43
N GLU A 9 6.68 8.00 -9.55
CA GLU A 9 5.79 8.82 -10.38
C GLU A 9 4.34 8.75 -9.87
N GLY A 10 3.72 9.91 -9.70
CA GLY A 10 2.31 10.06 -9.41
C GLY A 10 1.45 10.00 -10.68
N SER A 11 0.14 9.84 -10.51
CA SER A 11 -0.79 9.68 -11.64
C SER A 11 -0.88 10.87 -12.62
N LYS A 12 -0.27 12.02 -12.30
CA LYS A 12 -0.20 13.21 -13.16
C LYS A 12 1.22 13.53 -13.65
N GLY A 13 2.18 12.62 -13.44
CA GLY A 13 3.59 12.83 -13.75
C GLY A 13 4.37 13.58 -12.67
N ASP A 14 3.77 13.84 -11.50
CA ASP A 14 4.46 14.44 -10.36
C ASP A 14 5.42 13.43 -9.71
N GLU A 15 6.62 13.86 -9.34
CA GLU A 15 7.59 13.01 -8.65
C GLU A 15 7.43 13.12 -7.14
N TYR A 16 7.32 11.98 -6.46
CA TYR A 16 7.23 11.91 -5.01
C TYR A 16 8.40 11.15 -4.41
N LYS A 17 8.95 11.67 -3.32
CA LYS A 17 9.99 11.00 -2.53
C LYS A 17 9.34 10.21 -1.43
N ILE A 18 9.81 8.99 -1.22
CA ILE A 18 9.39 8.10 -0.14
C ILE A 18 10.59 7.69 0.66
N LEU A 19 10.47 7.80 1.97
CA LEU A 19 11.54 7.50 2.91
C LEU A 19 11.02 6.52 3.95
N PHE A 20 11.73 5.40 4.11
CA PHE A 20 11.52 4.42 5.15
C PHE A 20 12.69 4.47 6.12
N GLU A 21 12.42 4.70 7.40
CA GLU A 21 13.43 4.77 8.45
C GLU A 21 13.04 3.86 9.61
N ARG A 22 13.91 2.89 9.91
CA ARG A 22 13.69 1.94 11.01
C ARG A 22 14.56 2.27 12.21
N GLU A 23 13.91 2.39 13.36
CA GLU A 23 14.55 2.48 14.67
C GLU A 23 13.96 1.41 15.62
N GLY A 24 14.73 0.33 15.84
CA GLY A 24 14.27 -0.82 16.62
C GLY A 24 13.07 -1.51 15.95
N ASN A 25 11.91 -1.45 16.63
CA ASN A 25 10.65 -2.01 16.13
C ASN A 25 9.70 -0.94 15.54
N ASN A 26 10.10 0.33 15.57
CA ASN A 26 9.35 1.40 14.94
C ASN A 26 9.82 1.57 13.49
N LEU A 27 8.88 1.65 12.54
CA LEU A 27 9.16 2.00 11.16
C LEU A 27 8.43 3.29 10.78
N ASP A 28 9.19 4.36 10.60
CA ASP A 28 8.65 5.62 10.10
C ASP A 28 8.65 5.61 8.57
N VAL A 29 7.52 6.01 7.98
CA VAL A 29 7.35 6.04 6.52
C VAL A 29 6.80 7.38 6.06
N PHE A 30 7.65 8.15 5.39
CA PHE A 30 7.31 9.47 4.87
C PHE A 30 7.08 9.42 3.37
N CYS A 31 6.14 10.23 2.87
CA CYS A 31 5.98 10.47 1.44
C CYS A 31 5.64 11.94 1.22
N THR A 32 6.27 12.56 0.22
CA THR A 32 6.02 13.97 -0.15
C THR A 32 4.73 14.18 -0.94
N CYS A 33 3.89 13.14 -1.08
CA CYS A 33 2.52 13.28 -1.59
C CYS A 33 1.66 14.00 -0.54
N ALA A 34 0.65 14.77 -0.97
CA ALA A 34 -0.26 15.45 -0.05
C ALA A 34 -0.89 14.51 0.99
N ALA A 35 -1.24 13.27 0.62
CA ALA A 35 -1.75 12.29 1.56
C ALA A 35 -0.69 11.87 2.60
N GLY A 36 0.56 11.69 2.18
CA GLY A 36 1.68 11.29 3.03
C GLY A 36 2.06 12.38 4.02
N GLU A 37 2.13 13.63 3.57
CA GLU A 37 2.38 14.80 4.42
C GLU A 37 1.29 15.01 5.48
N ASN A 38 0.05 14.60 5.19
CA ASN A 38 -1.07 14.68 6.12
C ASN A 38 -1.29 13.38 6.94
N GLY A 39 -0.37 12.42 6.88
CA GLY A 39 -0.47 11.16 7.63
C GLY A 39 -1.60 10.22 7.15
N LEU A 40 -2.15 10.46 5.97
CA LEU A 40 -3.24 9.68 5.37
C LEU A 40 -2.72 8.53 4.51
N TYR A 41 -3.60 7.57 4.21
CA TYR A 41 -3.32 6.51 3.25
C TYR A 41 -2.84 7.11 1.91
N CYS A 42 -1.60 6.80 1.51
CA CYS A 42 -1.03 7.25 0.23
C CYS A 42 -0.66 6.04 -0.61
N LYS A 43 -1.24 5.94 -1.81
CA LYS A 43 -1.05 4.81 -2.72
C LYS A 43 0.42 4.51 -3.01
N HIS A 44 1.26 5.54 -3.05
CA HIS A 44 2.67 5.37 -3.35
C HIS A 44 3.44 4.59 -2.28
N ARG A 45 3.15 4.82 -0.99
CA ARG A 45 3.76 4.04 0.12
C ARG A 45 3.35 2.58 0.06
N PHE A 46 2.05 2.35 -0.14
CA PHE A 46 1.49 1.00 -0.20
C PHE A 46 1.96 0.23 -1.43
N ALA A 47 2.06 0.87 -2.61
CA ALA A 47 2.63 0.25 -3.80
C ALA A 47 4.02 -0.32 -3.55
N LEU A 48 4.92 0.45 -2.92
CA LEU A 48 6.25 -0.06 -2.57
C LEU A 48 6.21 -1.20 -1.55
N MET A 49 5.32 -1.14 -0.55
CA MET A 49 5.13 -2.22 0.43
C MET A 49 4.60 -3.51 -0.22
N ASP A 50 3.71 -3.38 -1.20
CA ASP A 50 3.22 -4.49 -2.05
C ASP A 50 4.34 -5.08 -2.92
N GLY A 51 5.40 -4.30 -3.16
CA GLY A 51 6.49 -4.62 -4.07
C GLY A 51 6.18 -4.25 -5.52
N ASP A 52 5.22 -3.35 -5.74
CA ASP A 52 4.94 -2.76 -7.04
C ASP A 52 5.97 -1.67 -7.37
N VAL A 53 6.72 -1.92 -8.44
CA VAL A 53 7.79 -1.06 -8.94
C VAL A 53 7.41 -0.37 -10.26
N GLY A 54 6.16 -0.51 -10.71
CA GLY A 54 5.70 0.03 -11.99
C GLY A 54 5.74 1.56 -12.08
N ALA A 55 5.71 2.25 -10.94
CA ALA A 55 5.86 3.70 -10.84
C ALA A 55 7.22 4.14 -10.27
N LEU A 56 8.19 3.22 -10.12
CA LEU A 56 9.49 3.54 -9.55
C LEU A 56 10.35 4.30 -10.58
N LEU A 57 10.82 5.48 -10.19
CA LEU A 57 11.73 6.33 -10.99
C LEU A 57 13.18 6.21 -10.53
N SER A 58 13.43 5.87 -9.27
CA SER A 58 14.78 5.64 -8.76
C SER A 58 15.34 4.28 -9.18
N GLU A 59 16.63 4.22 -9.51
CA GLU A 59 17.31 3.01 -10.00
C GLU A 59 17.68 2.02 -8.86
N ASN A 60 16.74 1.77 -7.94
CA ASN A 60 16.95 0.93 -6.76
C ASN A 60 15.83 -0.09 -6.53
N GLU A 61 15.36 -0.73 -7.60
CA GLU A 61 14.38 -1.83 -7.54
C GLU A 61 14.78 -2.94 -6.55
N ASN A 62 16.07 -3.26 -6.45
CA ASN A 62 16.57 -4.25 -5.50
C ASN A 62 16.30 -3.88 -4.02
N ASP A 63 16.21 -2.57 -3.71
CA ASP A 63 15.91 -2.09 -2.36
C ASP A 63 14.43 -2.33 -2.01
N VAL A 64 13.55 -2.50 -2.99
CA VAL A 64 12.15 -2.85 -2.75
C VAL A 64 12.02 -4.26 -2.18
N ALA A 65 12.91 -5.18 -2.55
CA ALA A 65 13.01 -6.48 -1.88
C ALA A 65 13.53 -6.32 -0.44
N ALA A 66 14.51 -5.43 -0.22
CA ALA A 66 15.02 -5.13 1.12
C ALA A 66 13.99 -4.45 2.02
N LEU A 67 13.03 -3.70 1.45
CA LEU A 67 11.93 -3.08 2.19
C LEU A 67 11.07 -4.12 2.91
N LYS A 68 10.80 -5.28 2.29
CA LYS A 68 10.05 -6.36 2.93
C LYS A 68 10.78 -6.88 4.18
N GLU A 69 12.09 -7.02 4.12
CA GLU A 69 12.89 -7.39 5.29
C GLU A 69 12.93 -6.26 6.33
N LEU A 70 12.98 -4.99 5.88
CA LEU A 70 12.96 -3.83 6.76
C LEU A 70 11.67 -3.74 7.57
N MET A 71 10.53 -4.15 7.01
CA MET A 71 9.24 -4.16 7.69
C MET A 71 9.14 -5.27 8.76
N LYS A 72 9.91 -6.36 8.67
CA LYS A 72 9.73 -7.51 9.58
C LYS A 72 9.89 -7.15 11.05
N GLY A 73 8.90 -7.52 11.85
CA GLY A 73 8.86 -7.30 13.29
C GLY A 73 8.60 -5.85 13.70
N THR A 74 8.11 -5.00 12.78
CA THR A 74 7.74 -3.61 13.10
C THR A 74 6.24 -3.47 13.38
N ASP A 75 5.89 -2.37 14.02
CA ASP A 75 4.51 -1.92 14.19
C ASP A 75 3.77 -1.77 12.84
N VAL A 76 4.47 -1.26 11.82
CA VAL A 76 3.95 -1.12 10.46
C VAL A 76 3.66 -2.47 9.80
N GLU A 77 4.50 -3.50 9.98
CA GLU A 77 4.19 -4.83 9.43
C GLU A 77 2.89 -5.39 10.01
N SER A 78 2.68 -5.25 11.32
CA SER A 78 1.44 -5.71 11.95
C SER A 78 0.22 -4.99 11.37
N ALA A 79 0.26 -3.66 11.31
CA ALA A 79 -0.84 -2.86 10.77
C ALA A 79 -1.07 -3.13 9.27
N TYR A 80 0.00 -3.33 8.50
CA TYR A 80 -0.07 -3.66 7.09
C TYR A 80 -0.76 -5.00 6.86
N ASN A 81 -0.40 -6.03 7.62
CA ASN A 81 -1.02 -7.36 7.54
C ASN A 81 -2.51 -7.32 7.86
N ASP A 82 -2.91 -6.52 8.86
CA ASP A 82 -4.33 -6.30 9.17
C ASP A 82 -5.08 -5.67 8.00
N VAL A 83 -4.49 -4.66 7.34
CA VAL A 83 -5.08 -4.04 6.15
C VAL A 83 -5.22 -5.07 5.02
N MET A 84 -4.20 -5.89 4.76
CA MET A 84 -4.25 -6.93 3.72
C MET A 84 -5.34 -7.97 4.00
N LEU A 85 -5.46 -8.42 5.26
CA LEU A 85 -6.51 -9.35 5.67
C LEU A 85 -7.91 -8.75 5.48
N LEU A 86 -8.13 -7.52 5.95
CA LEU A 86 -9.42 -6.84 5.82
C LEU A 86 -9.77 -6.56 4.36
N GLN A 87 -8.79 -6.22 3.54
CA GLN A 87 -8.99 -6.00 2.10
C GLN A 87 -9.45 -7.29 1.41
N ALA A 88 -8.81 -8.42 1.69
CA ALA A 88 -9.23 -9.72 1.14
C ALA A 88 -10.67 -10.10 1.55
N GLN A 89 -11.03 -9.86 2.81
CA GLN A 89 -12.40 -10.10 3.30
C GLN A 89 -13.41 -9.17 2.63
N TYR A 90 -13.07 -7.89 2.46
CA TYR A 90 -13.90 -6.93 1.76
C TYR A 90 -14.15 -7.36 0.31
N ASP A 91 -13.12 -7.82 -0.41
CA ASP A 91 -13.24 -8.22 -1.80
C ASP A 91 -14.14 -9.46 -1.96
N GLU A 92 -14.02 -10.45 -1.07
CA GLU A 92 -14.92 -11.60 -1.04
C GLU A 92 -16.38 -11.17 -0.79
N LEU A 93 -16.61 -10.38 0.26
CA LEU A 93 -17.95 -9.91 0.62
C LEU A 93 -18.57 -9.06 -0.49
N ASN A 94 -17.78 -8.19 -1.12
CA ASN A 94 -18.21 -7.37 -2.24
C ASN A 94 -18.59 -8.23 -3.46
N ALA A 95 -17.83 -9.27 -3.79
CA ALA A 95 -18.16 -10.21 -4.86
C ALA A 95 -19.50 -10.93 -4.57
N ARG A 96 -19.69 -11.41 -3.34
CA ARG A 96 -20.93 -12.05 -2.90
C ARG A 96 -22.12 -11.09 -2.96
N LEU A 97 -21.94 -9.85 -2.51
CA LEU A 97 -22.96 -8.81 -2.57
C LEU A 97 -23.38 -8.50 -4.02
N LYS A 98 -22.42 -8.41 -4.94
CA LYS A 98 -22.70 -8.22 -6.37
C LYS A 98 -23.55 -9.35 -6.93
N THR A 99 -23.26 -10.60 -6.58
CA THR A 99 -24.05 -11.77 -7.00
C THR A 99 -25.46 -11.74 -6.40
N ALA A 100 -25.59 -11.46 -5.10
CA ALA A 100 -26.89 -11.36 -4.43
C ALA A 100 -27.78 -10.26 -5.03
N LYS A 101 -27.21 -9.08 -5.33
CA LYS A 101 -27.94 -7.98 -6.00
C LYS A 101 -28.45 -8.38 -7.38
N LYS A 102 -27.64 -9.09 -8.18
CA LYS A 102 -28.07 -9.61 -9.50
C LYS A 102 -29.22 -10.61 -9.36
N ALA A 103 -29.13 -11.53 -8.40
CA ALA A 103 -30.19 -12.50 -8.15
C ALA A 103 -31.51 -11.82 -7.72
N LEU A 104 -31.43 -10.83 -6.83
CA LEU A 104 -32.58 -10.02 -6.41
C LEU A 104 -33.21 -9.27 -7.60
N ALA A 105 -32.40 -8.58 -8.40
CA ALA A 105 -32.89 -7.84 -9.57
C ALA A 105 -33.64 -8.78 -10.55
N LYS A 106 -33.10 -9.98 -10.78
CA LYS A 106 -33.77 -11.00 -11.60
C LYS A 106 -35.09 -11.49 -11.00
N ALA A 107 -35.18 -11.62 -9.68
CA ALA A 107 -36.42 -12.03 -9.01
C ALA A 107 -37.52 -10.95 -9.09
N MET A 108 -37.14 -9.68 -9.18
CA MET A 108 -38.07 -8.54 -9.30
C MET A 108 -38.56 -8.29 -10.72
N TYR A 109 -37.89 -8.85 -11.73
CA TYR A 109 -38.24 -8.71 -13.14
C TYR A 109 -38.78 -10.05 -13.65
N ARG A 110 -40.09 -10.26 -13.51
CA ARG A 110 -40.82 -11.36 -14.16
C ARG A 110 -41.30 -10.95 -15.54
#